data_AF-A0A960PGM4-F1
#
_entry.id   AF-A0A960PGM4-F1
#
_cell.length_a   1.000
_cell.length_b   1.000
_cell.length_c   1.000
_cell.angle_alpha   90.00
_cell.angle_beta   90.00
_cell.angle_gamma   90.00
#
_symmetry.space_group_name_H-M   'P 1'
#
loop_
_entity.id
_entity.type
_entity.pdbx_description
1 polymer ?
#
loop_
_entity_poly.entity_id
_entity_poly.type
_entity_poly.pdbx_seq_one_letter_code
_entity_poly.pdbx_strand_id
1 'polypeptide(L)' 'MSILDQVSESEWRGLIGRGKDRGTLTLDEVLSVLGVELTVDVLTDIEAALQPEGIELEVEVDPHTSDD' A
#
# COMPACT_ATOMS: atom_id res chain seq x y z
N MET A 1 -7.50 -4.06 -14.60
CA MET A 1 -6.72 -2.82 -14.75
C MET A 1 -6.20 -2.54 -13.35
N SER A 2 -4.91 -2.67 -13.12
CA SER A 2 -4.37 -2.51 -11.76
C SER A 2 -4.42 -1.05 -11.36
N ILE A 3 -4.72 -0.80 -10.08
CA ILE A 3 -4.76 0.54 -9.48
C ILE A 3 -3.44 1.31 -9.70
N LEU A 4 -2.33 0.57 -9.79
CA LEU A 4 -0.99 1.08 -10.02
C LEU A 4 -0.80 1.74 -11.40
N ASP A 5 -1.63 1.40 -12.38
CA ASP A 5 -1.59 2.02 -13.73
C ASP A 5 -2.10 3.47 -13.70
N GLN A 6 -2.90 3.82 -12.69
CA GLN A 6 -3.45 5.17 -12.50
C GLN A 6 -2.49 6.10 -11.76
N VAL A 7 -1.45 5.54 -11.11
CA VAL A 7 -0.47 6.33 -10.36
C VAL A 7 0.74 6.68 -11.21
N SER A 8 1.30 7.86 -10.96
CA SER A 8 2.55 8.26 -11.61
C SER A 8 3.69 7.33 -11.20
N GLU A 9 4.37 6.71 -12.17
CA GLU A 9 5.51 5.81 -11.93
C GLU A 9 6.57 6.42 -11.00
N SER A 10 6.77 7.74 -11.10
CA SER A 10 7.73 8.48 -10.26
C SER A 10 7.32 8.52 -8.78
N GLU A 11 6.03 8.68 -8.49
CA GLU A 11 5.52 8.70 -7.12
C GLU A 11 5.56 7.30 -6.51
N TRP A 12 5.16 6.29 -7.29
CA TRP A 12 5.29 4.88 -6.89
C TRP A 12 6.73 4.50 -6.57
N ARG A 13 7.68 4.80 -7.45
CA ARG A 13 9.12 4.57 -7.18
C ARG A 13 9.59 5.30 -5.93
N GLY A 14 9.16 6.54 -5.72
CA GLY A 14 9.51 7.31 -4.53
C GLY A 14 8.97 6.70 -3.24
N LEU A 15 7.79 6.09 -3.29
CA LEU A 15 7.19 5.38 -2.16
C LEU A 15 7.90 4.06 -1.89
N ILE A 16 8.16 3.25 -2.92
CA ILE A 16 8.96 2.01 -2.80
C ILE A 16 10.35 2.29 -2.25
N GLY A 17 11.00 3.37 -2.70
CA GLY A 17 12.32 3.77 -2.17
C GLY A 17 12.29 4.07 -0.68
N ARG A 18 11.24 4.75 -0.19
CA ARG A 18 11.04 5.01 1.24
C ARG A 18 10.75 3.72 2.01
N GLY A 19 9.92 2.85 1.45
CA GLY A 19 9.60 1.55 2.02
C GLY A 19 10.80 0.63 2.14
N LYS A 20 11.69 0.61 1.13
CA LYS A 20 12.94 -0.15 1.17
C LYS A 20 13.92 0.34 2.23
N ASP A 21 13.95 1.65 2.50
CA ASP A 21 14.82 2.24 3.52
C ASP A 21 14.37 1.84 4.95
N ARG A 22 13.05 1.77 5.17
CA ARG A 22 12.45 1.40 6.45
C ARG A 22 12.21 -0.11 6.63
N GLY A 23 12.04 -0.83 5.54
CA GLY A 23 11.54 -2.21 5.50
C GLY A 23 10.00 -2.33 5.52
N THR A 24 9.30 -1.24 5.84
CA THR A 24 7.83 -1.21 5.95
C THR A 24 7.24 0.06 5.32
N LEU A 25 5.96 0.00 4.95
CA LEU A 25 5.15 1.13 4.52
C LEU A 25 3.80 1.10 5.21
N THR A 26 3.31 2.26 5.63
CA THR A 26 1.96 2.36 6.18
C THR A 26 0.91 2.44 5.08
N LEU A 27 -0.27 1.88 5.33
CA LEU A 27 -1.37 1.94 4.37
C LEU A 27 -1.75 3.38 4.02
N ASP A 28 -1.73 4.31 4.99
CA ASP A 28 -2.02 5.73 4.77
C ASP A 28 -1.03 6.38 3.80
N GLU A 29 0.27 6.09 3.93
CA GLU A 29 1.29 6.56 2.98
C GLU A 29 1.03 6.06 1.56
N VAL A 30 0.61 4.79 1.41
CA VAL A 30 0.29 4.21 0.11
C VAL A 30 -0.96 4.84 -0.48
N LEU A 31 -2.05 4.94 0.28
CA LEU A 31 -3.31 5.53 -0.18
C LEU A 31 -3.14 7.02 -0.50
N SER A 32 -2.31 7.75 0.24
CA SER A 32 -2.02 9.15 -0.04
C SER A 32 -1.31 9.34 -1.38
N VAL A 33 -0.49 8.38 -1.82
CA VAL A 33 0.17 8.40 -3.14
C VAL A 33 -0.76 7.90 -4.23
N LEU A 34 -1.54 6.84 -3.96
CA LEU A 34 -2.50 6.31 -4.92
C LEU A 34 -3.66 7.28 -5.18
N GLY A 35 -4.03 8.10 -4.20
CA GLY A 35 -5.14 9.04 -4.30
C GLY A 35 -6.49 8.35 -4.46
N VAL A 36 -6.61 7.10 -3.98
CA VAL A 36 -7.79 6.25 -4.12
C VAL A 36 -8.33 5.83 -2.77
N GLU A 37 -9.60 5.42 -2.74
CA GLU A 37 -10.22 4.87 -1.54
C GLU A 37 -9.72 3.44 -1.27
N LEU A 38 -9.57 3.13 0.02
CA LEU A 38 -9.22 1.78 0.47
C LEU A 38 -10.31 0.79 0.10
N THR A 39 -9.96 -0.21 -0.68
CA THR A 39 -10.83 -1.35 -1.00
C THR A 39 -10.03 -2.65 -0.89
N VAL A 40 -10.72 -3.78 -0.77
CA VAL A 40 -10.08 -5.11 -0.67
C VAL A 40 -9.23 -5.41 -1.90
N ASP A 41 -9.72 -5.08 -3.10
CA ASP A 41 -8.96 -5.23 -4.34
C ASP A 41 -7.71 -4.35 -4.34
N VAL A 42 -7.82 -3.07 -3.95
CA VAL A 42 -6.68 -2.14 -3.86
C VAL A 42 -5.64 -2.65 -2.88
N LEU A 43 -6.07 -3.13 -1.71
CA LEU A 43 -5.16 -3.69 -0.71
C LEU A 43 -4.39 -4.89 -1.28
N THR A 44 -5.10 -5.80 -1.96
CA THR A 44 -4.51 -6.99 -2.58
C THR A 44 -3.48 -6.62 -3.66
N ASP A 45 -3.79 -5.64 -4.52
CA ASP A 45 -2.86 -5.14 -5.54
C ASP A 45 -1.62 -4.50 -4.92
N ILE A 46 -1.77 -3.72 -3.83
CA ILE A 46 -0.66 -3.09 -3.11
C ILE A 46 0.25 -4.16 -2.51
N GLU A 47 -0.31 -5.11 -1.74
CA GLU A 47 0.47 -6.18 -1.11
C GLU A 47 1.25 -7.00 -2.15
N ALA A 48 0.60 -7.33 -3.27
CA ALA A 48 1.24 -8.05 -4.37
C ALA A 48 2.40 -7.27 -5.01
N ALA A 49 2.33 -5.94 -5.02
CA ALA A 49 3.38 -5.09 -5.56
C ALA A 49 4.53 -4.83 -4.57
N LEU A 50 4.24 -4.85 -3.26
CA LEU A 50 5.24 -4.67 -2.19
C LEU A 50 6.00 -5.95 -1.85
N GLN A 51 5.35 -7.11 -1.93
CA GLN A 51 5.97 -8.42 -1.69
C GLN A 51 7.31 -8.65 -2.43
N PRO A 52 7.40 -8.46 -3.76
CA PRO A 52 8.64 -8.70 -4.49
C PRO A 52 9.77 -7.73 -4.08
N GLU A 53 9.41 -6.57 -3.53
CA GLU A 53 10.36 -5.57 -3.05
C GLU A 53 10.82 -5.80 -1.61
N GLY A 54 10.22 -6.78 -0.91
CA GLY A 54 10.54 -7.13 0.47
C GLY A 54 10.04 -6.10 1.49
N ILE A 55 8.97 -5.38 1.15
CA ILE A 55 8.39 -4.34 2.00
C ILE A 55 7.12 -4.90 2.65
N GLU A 56 7.02 -4.80 3.97
CA GLU A 56 5.79 -5.15 4.68
C GLU A 56 4.82 -3.96 4.70
N LEU A 57 3.53 -4.23 4.43
CA LEU A 57 2.48 -3.24 4.52
C LEU A 57 1.91 -3.22 5.94
N GLU A 58 2.13 -2.13 6.66
CA GLU A 58 1.51 -1.86 7.95
C GLU A 58 0.08 -1.37 7.73
N VAL A 59 -0.86 -2.30 7.84
CA VAL A 59 -2.29 -1.99 7.90
C VAL A 59 -2.65 -1.84 9.37
N GLU A 60 -2.91 -0.60 9.80
CA GLU A 60 -3.57 -0.34 11.08
C GLU A 60 -5.04 -0.75 10.96
N VAL A 61 -5.29 -2.07 10.94
CA VAL A 61 -6.63 -2.60 11.19
C VAL A 61 -6.88 -2.44 12.68
N ASP A 62 -7.69 -1.46 13.05
CA ASP A 62 -8.22 -1.38 14.41
C ASP A 62 -8.89 -2.73 14.72
N PRO A 63 -8.42 -3.53 15.69
CA PRO A 63 -8.90 -4.89 15.90
C PRO A 63 -10.32 -4.97 16.49
N HIS A 64 -11.12 -3.90 16.42
CA HIS A 64 -12.46 -3.78 17.02
C HIS A 64 -13.63 -4.07 16.07
N THR A 65 -13.46 -4.91 15.05
CA THR A 65 -14.60 -5.55 14.35
C THR A 65 -14.47 -7.07 14.42
N SER A 66 -14.57 -7.58 15.65
CA SER A 66 -14.96 -8.96 15.93
C SER A 66 -15.72 -8.96 17.25
N ASP A 67 -16.93 -8.41 17.23
CA ASP A 67 -18.01 -8.76 18.17
C ASP A 67 -19.35 -8.25 17.60
N ASP A 68 -20.04 -9.08 16.80
CA ASP A 68 -21.46 -9.48 16.93
C ASP A 68 -21.86 -10.40 15.74
#